data_AF-A0A351QRZ3-F1
#
_entry.id   AF-A0A351QRZ3-F1
#
_cell.length_a   1.000
_cell.length_b   1.000
_cell.length_c   1.000
_cell.angle_alpha   90.00
_cell.angle_beta   90.00
_cell.angle_gamma   90.00
#
_symmetry.space_group_name_H-M   'P 1'
#
loop_
_entity.id
_entity.type
_entity.pdbx_description
1 polymer ?
#
loop_
_entity_poly.entity_id
_entity_poly.type
_entity_poly.pdbx_seq_one_letter_code
_entity_poly.pdbx_strand_id
1 'polypeptide(L)' 'MPHLLIAGATGSGKSVCINTLLISLLYKYTPQEVKLLLIDPKVVELNIYNGIPHLLIPVV' A
#
# COMPACT_ATOMS: atom_id res chain seq x y z
N MET A 1 -6.98 -9.12 12.84
CA MET A 1 -6.59 -10.16 11.85
C MET A 1 -5.11 -10.00 11.59
N PRO A 2 -4.28 -11.06 11.68
CA PRO A 2 -2.85 -10.95 11.41
C PRO A 2 -2.55 -10.79 9.91
N HIS A 3 -3.43 -11.25 9.02
CA HIS A 3 -3.28 -11.18 7.55
C HIS A 3 -4.64 -10.94 6.87
N LEU A 4 -4.62 -10.35 5.67
CA LEU A 4 -5.81 -10.00 4.87
C LEU A 4 -5.56 -10.34 3.39
N LEU A 5 -6.56 -10.94 2.72
CA LEU A 5 -6.58 -11.17 1.28
C LEU A 5 -7.66 -10.31 0.63
N ILE A 6 -7.31 -9.58 -0.44
CA ILE A 6 -8.24 -8.74 -1.21
C ILE A 6 -8.23 -9.19 -2.67
N ALA A 7 -9.40 -9.56 -3.19
CA ALA A 7 -9.61 -9.95 -4.59
C ALA A 7 -10.78 -9.15 -5.21
N GLY A 8 -10.74 -8.92 -6.52
CA GLY A 8 -11.76 -8.18 -7.24
C GLY A 8 -11.45 -8.05 -8.73
N ALA A 9 -12.50 -7.97 -9.55
CA ALA A 9 -12.38 -7.76 -11.00
C ALA A 9 -11.96 -6.32 -11.32
N THR A 10 -11.51 -6.07 -12.55
CA THR A 10 -11.25 -4.71 -13.03
C THR A 10 -12.50 -3.84 -12.86
N GLY A 11 -12.33 -2.64 -12.31
CA GLY A 11 -13.44 -1.72 -12.05
C GLY A 11 -14.22 -1.99 -10.76
N SER A 12 -13.94 -3.06 -10.01
CA SER A 12 -14.65 -3.36 -8.75
C SER A 12 -14.19 -2.54 -7.54
N GLY A 13 -13.30 -1.56 -7.73
CA GLY A 13 -12.77 -0.72 -6.65
C GLY A 13 -11.61 -1.31 -5.84
N LYS A 14 -10.98 -2.41 -6.30
CA LYS A 14 -9.85 -3.04 -5.59
C LYS A 14 -8.70 -2.05 -5.31
N SER A 15 -8.26 -1.30 -6.33
CA SER A 15 -7.18 -0.33 -6.19
C SER A 15 -7.53 0.78 -5.19
N VAL A 16 -8.78 1.26 -5.22
CA VAL A 16 -9.29 2.27 -4.27
C VAL A 16 -9.25 1.74 -2.83
N CYS A 17 -9.66 0.48 -2.62
CA CYS A 17 -9.60 -0.16 -1.31
C CYS A 17 -8.16 -0.26 -0.76
N ILE A 18 -7.21 -0.69 -1.59
CA ILE A 18 -5.79 -0.80 -1.22
C ILE A 18 -5.22 0.57 -0.84
N ASN A 19 -5.43 1.60 -1.68
CA ASN A 19 -4.95 2.95 -1.40
C ASN A 19 -5.56 3.52 -0.11
N THR A 20 -6.85 3.28 0.13
CA THR A 20 -7.53 3.70 1.37
C THR A 20 -6.90 3.05 2.61
N LEU A 21 -6.56 1.76 2.53
CA LEU A 21 -5.87 1.06 3.62
C LEU A 21 -4.47 1.64 3.87
N LEU A 22 -3.69 1.85 2.81
CA LEU A 22 -2.36 2.44 2.91
C LEU A 22 -2.43 3.84 3.53
N ILE A 23 -3.30 4.71 3.03
CA ILE A 23 -3.49 6.07 3.55
C ILE A 23 -3.92 6.03 5.02
N SER A 24 -4.82 5.11 5.41
CA SER A 24 -5.25 4.97 6.80
C SER A 24 -4.08 4.62 7.73
N LEU A 25 -3.12 3.82 7.27
CA LEU A 25 -1.90 3.53 8.04
C LEU A 25 -1.01 4.77 8.13
N LEU A 26 -0.79 5.47 7.03
CA LEU A 26 0.07 6.66 6.98
C LEU A 26 -0.47 7.81 7.84
N TYR A 27 -1.80 7.96 7.93
CA TYR A 27 -2.44 8.98 8.78
C TYR A 27 -2.35 8.67 10.27
N LYS A 28 -2.23 7.39 10.64
CA LYS A 28 -2.35 6.95 12.02
C LYS A 28 -1.01 6.59 12.66
N TYR A 29 -0.04 6.15 11.86
CA TYR A 29 1.22 5.59 12.35
C TYR A 29 2.43 6.31 11.76
N THR A 30 3.43 6.53 12.61
CA THR A 30 4.74 7.04 12.24
C THR A 30 5.60 5.97 11.56
N PRO A 31 6.66 6.35 10.83
CA PRO A 31 7.59 5.40 10.21
C PRO A 31 8.33 4.48 11.17
N GLN A 32 8.34 4.77 12.47
CA GLN A 32 8.96 3.97 13.51
C GLN A 32 8.00 2.87 14.01
N GLU A 33 6.70 3.11 13.92
CA GLU A 33 5.65 2.17 14.35
C GLU A 33 5.30 1.19 13.25
N VAL A 34 5.28 1.65 11.99
CA VAL A 34 4.93 0.83 10.82
C VAL A 34 5.93 1.04 9.68
N LYS A 35 6.41 -0.07 9.14
CA LYS A 35 7.20 -0.14 7.92
C LYS A 35 6.43 -0.88 6.83
N LEU A 36 6.55 -0.39 5.60
CA LEU A 36 5.83 -0.91 4.43
C LEU A 36 6.82 -1.51 3.43
N LEU A 37 6.43 -2.67 2.89
CA LEU A 37 7.01 -3.28 1.70
C LEU A 37 5.89 -3.39 0.67
N LEU A 38 5.99 -2.63 -0.41
CA LEU A 38 4.98 -2.58 -1.46
C LEU A 38 5.53 -3.25 -2.72
N ILE A 39 4.75 -4.18 -3.26
CA ILE A 39 5.08 -4.93 -4.48
C ILE A 39 3.99 -4.65 -5.51
N ASP A 40 4.36 -4.06 -6.64
CA ASP A 40 3.47 -3.75 -7.76
C ASP A 40 4.07 -4.30 -9.06
N PRO A 41 3.83 -5.58 -9.39
CA PRO A 41 4.43 -6.22 -10.56
C PRO A 41 3.95 -5.64 -11.89
N LYS A 42 2.89 -4.80 -11.87
CA LYS A 42 2.41 -4.10 -13.06
C LYS A 42 2.97 -2.69 -13.16
N VAL A 43 3.50 -2.14 -12.08
CA VAL A 43 4.11 -0.80 -12.02
C VAL A 43 3.09 0.30 -12.39
N VAL A 44 1.83 0.13 -11.96
CA VAL A 44 0.71 1.01 -12.35
C VAL A 44 0.13 1.78 -11.17
N GLU A 45 0.07 1.18 -9.98
CA GLU A 45 -0.81 1.60 -8.90
C GLU A 45 -0.03 2.15 -7.70
N LEU A 46 1.09 1.51 -7.32
CA LEU A 46 1.76 1.80 -6.04
C LEU A 46 2.98 2.70 -6.17
N ASN A 47 3.44 2.99 -7.39
CA ASN A 47 4.64 3.82 -7.62
C ASN A 47 4.57 5.23 -7.01
N ILE A 48 3.36 5.77 -6.84
CA ILE A 48 3.12 7.07 -6.20
C ILE A 48 3.62 7.12 -4.75
N TYR A 49 3.78 5.98 -4.08
CA TYR A 49 4.26 5.91 -2.71
C TYR A 49 5.79 5.94 -2.59
N ASN A 50 6.54 5.90 -3.70
CA ASN A 50 8.00 5.99 -3.63
C ASN A 50 8.45 7.28 -2.94
N GLY A 51 9.44 7.15 -2.04
CA GLY A 51 10.03 8.28 -1.30
C GLY A 51 9.38 8.57 0.06
N ILE A 52 8.27 7.91 0.43
CA ILE A 52 7.72 8.06 1.78
C ILE A 52 8.65 7.41 2.82
N PRO A 53 8.77 7.97 4.05
CA PRO A 53 9.67 7.45 5.08
C PRO A 53 9.27 6.08 5.65
N HIS A 54 8.04 5.63 5.40
CA HIS A 54 7.53 4.32 5.82
C HIS A 54 8.05 3.17 4.94
N LEU A 55 8.51 3.42 3.73
CA LEU A 55 8.99 2.37 2.82
C LEU A 55 10.35 1.81 3.26
N LEU A 56 10.47 0.48 3.25
CA LEU A 56 11.75 -0.21 3.53
C LEU A 56 12.71 -0.15 2.34
N ILE A 57 12.15 -0.27 1.14
CA ILE A 57 12.84 -0.20 -0.14
C ILE A 57 11.91 0.49 -1.15
N PRO A 58 12.42 0.97 -2.29
CA PRO A 58 11.56 1.41 -3.39
C PRO A 58 10.55 0.33 -3.79
N VAL A 59 9.40 0.74 -4.31
CA VAL A 59 8.36 -0.18 -4.81
C VAL A 59 8.97 -1.09 -5.89
N VAL A 60 8.71 -2.41 -5.78
CA VAL A 60 9.24 -3.45 -6.68
C VAL A 60 8.14 -4.09 -7.50
#